data_AF-A0A4P5YD77-F1
#
_entry.id   AF-A0A4P5YD77-F1
#
_cell.length_a   1.000
_cell.length_b   1.000
_cell.length_c   1.000
_cell.angle_alpha   90.00
_cell.angle_beta   90.00
_cell.angle_gamma   90.00
#
_symmetry.space_group_name_H-M   'P 1'
#
loop_
_entity.id
_entity.type
_entity.pdbx_description
1 polymer ?
#
loop_
_entity_poly.entity_id
_entity_poly.type
_entity_poly.pdbx_seq_one_letter_code
_entity_poly.pdbx_strand_id
1 'polypeptide(L)'
;MSNKEHGRFTIFRHDYLSEGDRLAEIMCGVIMVLVMIGYLRLSLTSGDYIEMKKTLILIPLGCNAAWGIIDGILYVLINLIKRGKIYRLSQSVKFKKDQEDAHISIEDDLSSAVGDSLKKEDIEEISDEILKRVDPIIIEKPEWVTKKDLFVVLLTFVLVVSTAIPLLIPFMILDDLMLAIRLSFVIGLGMLFFIGYTWGKYASRNKIRSGIAMMIIGVVVVGITMVLGG
;
A
#
# COMPACT_ATOMS: atom_id res chain seq x y z
N MET A 1 34.87 12.92 -20.00
CA MET A 1 35.01 12.78 -18.53
C MET A 1 34.04 13.80 -17.94
N SER A 2 32.98 13.51 -17.19
CA SER A 2 32.58 12.36 -16.37
C SER A 2 31.07 12.15 -16.52
N ASN A 3 30.71 10.90 -16.79
CA ASN A 3 29.36 10.33 -16.73
C ASN A 3 29.31 9.50 -15.44
N LYS A 4 28.11 9.30 -14.88
CA LYS A 4 27.72 8.62 -13.62
C LYS A 4 27.40 9.62 -12.51
N GLU A 5 26.12 9.68 -12.13
CA GLU A 5 25.56 10.04 -10.79
C GLU A 5 24.03 10.34 -10.86
N HIS A 6 23.28 9.86 -11.86
CA HIS A 6 21.80 10.00 -11.90
C HIS A 6 21.03 8.66 -11.93
N GLY A 7 21.73 7.54 -11.68
CA GLY A 7 21.19 6.19 -11.88
C GLY A 7 20.67 5.46 -10.64
N ARG A 8 20.20 6.12 -9.57
CA ARG A 8 19.84 5.40 -8.33
C ARG A 8 18.51 5.74 -7.65
N PHE A 9 17.64 6.58 -8.25
CA PHE A 9 16.35 6.94 -7.61
C PHE A 9 15.09 6.79 -8.49
N THR A 10 15.19 6.23 -9.70
CA THR A 10 14.07 6.22 -10.68
C THR A 10 13.45 4.84 -10.95
N ILE A 11 13.64 3.84 -10.09
CA ILE A 11 13.01 2.51 -10.26
C ILE A 11 11.55 2.48 -9.76
N PHE A 12 11.09 3.50 -9.01
CA PHE A 12 9.83 3.45 -8.25
C PHE A 12 8.66 4.29 -8.80
N ARG A 13 8.80 4.93 -9.98
CA ARG A 13 7.93 6.09 -10.29
C ARG A 13 6.72 5.86 -11.19
N HIS A 14 6.48 4.69 -11.79
CA HIS A 14 5.21 4.54 -12.55
C HIS A 14 4.53 3.18 -12.72
N ASP A 15 5.15 2.03 -12.41
CA ASP A 15 4.59 0.76 -12.89
C ASP A 15 4.07 -0.23 -11.85
N TYR A 16 4.16 0.06 -10.55
CA TYR A 16 4.07 -1.00 -9.52
C TYR A 16 3.20 -0.67 -8.31
N LEU A 17 3.38 0.49 -7.68
CA LEU A 17 2.47 1.06 -6.67
C LEU A 17 2.33 2.56 -6.95
N SER A 18 1.12 3.11 -6.87
CA SER A 18 0.97 4.56 -6.93
C SER A 18 1.68 5.23 -5.74
N GLU A 19 1.98 6.52 -5.85
CA GLU A 19 2.59 7.26 -4.73
C GLU A 19 1.70 7.21 -3.48
N GLY A 20 0.37 7.15 -3.65
CA GLY A 20 -0.60 6.96 -2.58
C GLY A 20 -0.49 5.59 -1.93
N ASP A 21 -0.46 4.52 -2.72
CA ASP A 21 -0.39 3.15 -2.20
C ASP A 21 0.89 2.94 -1.39
N ARG A 22 2.03 3.46 -1.87
CA ARG A 22 3.29 3.39 -1.13
C ARG A 22 3.23 4.09 0.22
N LEU A 23 2.61 5.26 0.28
CA LEU A 23 2.46 6.01 1.53
C LEU A 23 1.51 5.28 2.49
N ALA A 24 0.43 4.69 1.96
CA ALA A 24 -0.49 3.87 2.73
C ALA A 24 0.23 2.64 3.31
N GLU A 25 1.06 1.95 2.53
CA GLU A 25 1.79 0.78 3.06
C GLU A 25 2.83 1.13 4.11
N ILE A 26 3.53 2.24 3.94
CA ILE A 26 4.48 2.70 4.96
C ILE A 26 3.70 3.08 6.23
N MET A 27 2.55 3.75 6.10
CA MET A 27 1.68 4.10 7.22
C MET A 27 1.19 2.85 7.96
N CYS A 28 0.65 1.87 7.24
CA CYS A 28 0.21 0.60 7.82
C CYS A 28 1.36 -0.10 8.54
N GLY A 29 2.54 -0.20 7.90
CA GLY A 29 3.77 -0.74 8.49
C GLY A 29 4.17 -0.09 9.81
N VAL A 30 4.12 1.25 9.89
CA VAL A 30 4.44 1.99 11.12
C VAL A 30 3.37 1.76 12.20
N ILE A 31 2.08 1.83 11.83
CA ILE A 31 0.98 1.65 12.79
C ILE A 31 1.01 0.24 13.39
N MET A 32 1.19 -0.80 12.57
CA MET A 32 1.26 -2.19 13.07
C MET A 32 2.37 -2.37 14.10
N VAL A 33 3.56 -1.83 13.86
CA VAL A 33 4.66 -1.91 14.83
C VAL A 33 4.32 -1.18 16.13
N LEU A 34 3.75 0.02 16.05
CA LEU A 34 3.33 0.78 17.24
C LEU A 34 2.23 0.05 18.01
N VAL A 35 1.27 -0.56 17.32
CA VAL A 35 0.22 -1.39 17.91
C VAL A 35 0.84 -2.59 18.64
N MET A 36 1.74 -3.33 17.99
CA MET A 36 2.38 -4.50 18.59
C MET A 36 3.25 -4.14 19.80
N ILE A 37 4.07 -3.09 19.71
CA ILE A 37 4.84 -2.58 20.86
C ILE A 37 3.89 -2.13 21.98
N GLY A 38 2.83 -1.42 21.62
CA GLY A 38 1.83 -0.92 22.54
C GLY A 38 1.10 -2.02 23.30
N TYR A 39 0.68 -3.07 22.60
CA TYR A 39 0.06 -4.25 23.16
C TYR A 39 1.02 -5.00 24.08
N LEU A 40 2.22 -5.33 23.58
CA LEU A 40 3.23 -6.07 24.34
C LEU A 40 3.65 -5.31 25.61
N ARG A 41 3.67 -3.98 25.57
CA ARG A 41 3.93 -3.13 26.73
C ARG A 41 2.97 -3.41 27.89
N LEU A 42 1.69 -3.66 27.61
CA LEU A 42 0.68 -3.96 28.65
C LEU A 42 0.93 -5.33 29.28
N SER A 43 1.47 -6.27 28.52
CA SER A 43 1.80 -7.63 28.97
C SER A 43 3.18 -7.74 29.65
N LEU A 44 3.92 -6.64 29.80
CA LEU A 44 5.21 -6.62 30.49
C LEU A 44 5.00 -6.84 31.99
N THR A 45 4.94 -8.10 32.37
CA THR A 45 5.04 -8.56 33.77
C THR A 45 6.52 -8.80 34.11
N SER A 46 6.85 -8.84 35.39
CA SER A 46 8.21 -9.01 35.91
C SER A 46 8.84 -10.35 35.48
N GLY A 47 9.29 -10.44 34.22
CA GLY A 47 9.91 -11.60 33.59
C GLY A 47 11.39 -11.38 33.27
N ASP A 48 12.00 -12.32 32.55
CA ASP A 48 13.38 -12.18 32.06
C ASP A 48 13.45 -11.02 31.06
N TYR A 49 14.23 -10.00 31.42
CA TYR A 49 14.48 -8.82 30.61
C TYR A 49 14.92 -9.17 29.18
N ILE A 50 15.77 -10.19 29.01
CA ILE A 50 16.31 -10.59 27.70
C ILE A 50 15.19 -11.15 26.83
N GLU A 51 14.31 -11.96 27.40
CA GLU A 51 13.16 -12.54 26.70
C GLU A 51 12.15 -11.47 26.28
N MET A 52 11.87 -10.51 27.17
CA MET A 52 10.98 -9.38 26.88
C MET A 52 11.53 -8.53 25.72
N LYS A 53 12.83 -8.23 25.74
CA LYS A 53 13.51 -7.47 24.67
C LYS A 53 13.44 -8.19 23.32
N LYS A 54 13.69 -9.51 23.30
CA LYS A 54 13.55 -10.33 22.08
C LYS A 54 12.11 -10.32 21.57
N THR A 55 11.13 -10.45 22.45
CA THR A 55 9.71 -10.45 22.11
C THR A 55 9.30 -9.12 21.46
N LEU A 56 9.73 -7.99 22.03
CA LEU A 56 9.47 -6.64 21.51
C LEU A 56 10.15 -6.34 20.17
N ILE A 57 11.11 -7.16 19.74
CA ILE A 57 11.75 -7.05 18.41
C ILE A 57 11.10 -8.03 17.44
N LEU A 58 11.01 -9.31 17.80
CA LEU A 58 10.61 -10.38 16.90
C LEU A 58 9.12 -10.33 16.54
N ILE A 59 8.23 -10.00 17.49
CA ILE A 59 6.79 -9.97 17.22
C ILE A 59 6.42 -8.83 16.26
N PRO A 60 6.81 -7.56 16.49
CA PRO A 60 6.49 -6.51 15.53
C PRO A 60 7.15 -6.73 14.16
N LEU A 61 8.38 -7.25 14.12
CA LEU A 61 9.06 -7.58 12.87
C LEU A 61 8.33 -8.68 12.10
N GLY A 62 7.91 -9.74 12.78
CA GLY A 62 7.15 -10.84 12.21
C GLY A 62 5.77 -10.39 11.72
N CYS A 63 5.10 -9.50 12.45
CA CYS A 63 3.83 -8.91 12.05
C CYS A 63 3.97 -8.12 10.73
N ASN A 64 4.98 -7.24 10.61
CA ASN A 64 5.22 -6.50 9.37
C ASN A 64 5.62 -7.42 8.20
N ALA A 65 6.40 -8.46 8.47
CA ALA A 65 6.74 -9.45 7.46
C ALA A 65 5.50 -10.19 6.94
N ALA A 66 4.60 -10.61 7.84
CA ALA A 66 3.35 -11.26 7.46
C ALA A 66 2.44 -10.33 6.66
N TRP A 67 2.31 -9.06 7.08
CA TRP A 67 1.53 -8.06 6.35
C TRP A 67 2.04 -7.85 4.92
N GLY A 68 3.34 -7.66 4.73
CA GLY A 68 3.93 -7.50 3.40
C GLY A 68 3.73 -8.71 2.48
N ILE A 69 3.64 -9.93 3.03
CA ILE A 69 3.28 -11.13 2.26
C ILE A 69 1.80 -11.09 1.86
N ILE A 70 0.91 -10.74 2.78
CA ILE A 70 -0.53 -10.63 2.53
C ILE A 70 -0.81 -9.61 1.42
N ASP A 71 -0.21 -8.43 1.49
CA ASP A 71 -0.39 -7.40 0.45
C ASP A 71 0.12 -7.87 -0.90
N GLY A 72 1.24 -8.59 -0.92
CA GLY A 72 1.76 -9.19 -2.13
C GLY A 72 0.79 -10.20 -2.75
N ILE A 73 0.18 -11.06 -1.93
CA ILE A 73 -0.85 -12.00 -2.39
C ILE A 73 -2.07 -11.25 -2.92
N LEU A 74 -2.56 -10.24 -2.18
CA LEU A 74 -3.70 -9.42 -2.61
C LEU A 74 -3.40 -8.69 -3.92
N TYR A 75 -2.19 -8.16 -4.10
CA TYR A 75 -1.76 -7.56 -5.35
C TYR A 75 -1.87 -8.53 -6.53
N VAL A 76 -1.34 -9.74 -6.38
CA VAL A 76 -1.41 -10.79 -7.41
C VAL A 76 -2.87 -11.12 -7.74
N LEU A 77 -3.72 -11.30 -6.73
CA LEU A 77 -5.14 -11.62 -6.92
C LEU A 77 -5.89 -10.49 -7.64
N ILE A 78 -5.68 -9.24 -7.23
CA ILE A 78 -6.30 -8.06 -7.85
C ILE A 78 -5.85 -7.95 -9.32
N ASN A 79 -4.57 -8.14 -9.62
CA ASN A 79 -4.07 -8.12 -10.99
C ASN A 79 -4.61 -9.27 -11.83
N LEU A 80 -4.76 -10.46 -11.27
CA LEU A 80 -5.37 -11.59 -11.95
C LEU A 80 -6.83 -11.30 -12.33
N ILE A 81 -7.60 -10.69 -11.42
CA ILE A 81 -8.97 -10.25 -11.69
C ILE A 81 -9.01 -9.20 -12.80
N LYS A 82 -8.12 -8.20 -12.75
CA LYS A 82 -8.01 -7.15 -13.79
C LYS A 82 -7.70 -7.75 -15.16
N ARG A 83 -6.71 -8.63 -15.26
CA ARG A 83 -6.37 -9.34 -16.50
C ARG A 83 -7.54 -10.19 -17.01
N GLY A 84 -8.25 -10.86 -16.09
CA GLY A 84 -9.45 -11.62 -16.40
C GLY A 84 -10.59 -10.75 -16.96
N LYS A 85 -10.81 -9.55 -16.41
CA LYS A 85 -11.80 -8.58 -16.92
C LYS A 85 -11.44 -8.14 -18.35
N ILE A 86 -10.19 -7.75 -18.58
CA ILE A 86 -9.69 -7.33 -19.90
C ILE A 86 -9.83 -8.46 -20.94
N TYR A 87 -9.49 -9.70 -20.54
CA TYR A 87 -9.64 -10.86 -21.41
C TYR A 87 -11.12 -11.13 -21.77
N ARG A 88 -12.04 -11.07 -20.82
CA ARG A 88 -13.48 -11.27 -21.08
C ARG A 88 -14.05 -10.19 -22.00
N LEU A 89 -13.68 -8.92 -21.78
CA LEU A 89 -14.10 -7.81 -22.64
C LEU A 89 -13.59 -7.99 -24.07
N SER A 90 -12.35 -8.46 -24.24
CA SER A 90 -11.79 -8.74 -25.57
C SER A 90 -12.55 -9.87 -26.28
N GLN A 91 -13.02 -10.88 -25.54
CA GLN A 91 -13.81 -11.97 -26.10
C GLN A 91 -15.25 -11.55 -26.46
N SER A 92 -15.91 -10.70 -25.66
CA SER A 92 -17.26 -10.22 -25.99
C SER A 92 -17.29 -9.37 -27.26
N VAL A 93 -16.28 -8.49 -27.43
CA VAL A 93 -16.09 -7.70 -28.65
C VAL A 93 -15.79 -8.60 -29.85
N LYS A 94 -14.89 -9.59 -29.70
CA LYS A 94 -14.51 -10.52 -30.79
C LYS A 94 -15.69 -11.34 -31.31
N PHE A 95 -16.49 -11.91 -30.43
CA PHE A 95 -17.53 -12.83 -30.83
C PHE A 95 -18.85 -12.15 -31.24
N LYS A 96 -18.91 -10.80 -31.26
CA LYS A 96 -20.11 -9.99 -31.53
C LYS A 96 -21.37 -10.44 -30.79
N LYS A 97 -21.21 -11.29 -29.78
CA LYS A 97 -22.32 -11.99 -29.13
C LYS A 97 -22.99 -11.10 -28.08
N ASP A 98 -22.33 -9.98 -27.75
CA ASP A 98 -22.67 -9.10 -26.65
C ASP A 98 -22.08 -7.69 -26.87
N GLN A 99 -22.38 -7.06 -28.01
CA GLN A 99 -21.98 -5.66 -28.23
C GLN A 99 -22.57 -4.73 -27.17
N GLU A 100 -23.75 -5.04 -26.66
CA GLU A 100 -24.44 -4.26 -25.63
C GLU A 100 -23.75 -4.41 -24.27
N ASP A 101 -23.38 -5.63 -23.85
CA ASP A 101 -22.60 -5.86 -22.62
C ASP A 101 -21.18 -5.27 -22.69
N ALA A 102 -20.55 -5.31 -23.87
CA ALA A 102 -19.24 -4.68 -24.09
C ALA A 102 -19.34 -3.14 -24.02
N HIS A 103 -20.41 -2.57 -24.58
CA HIS A 103 -20.68 -1.14 -24.51
C HIS A 103 -20.94 -0.70 -23.07
N ILE A 104 -21.83 -1.40 -22.34
CA ILE A 104 -22.13 -1.11 -20.93
C ILE A 104 -20.87 -1.19 -20.06
N SER A 105 -20.00 -2.18 -20.27
CA SER A 105 -18.75 -2.30 -19.50
C SER A 105 -17.74 -1.20 -19.81
N ILE A 106 -17.66 -0.71 -21.05
CA ILE A 106 -16.76 0.40 -21.43
C ILE A 106 -17.32 1.73 -20.94
N GLU A 107 -18.64 1.94 -21.06
CA GLU A 107 -19.34 3.13 -20.56
C GLU A 107 -19.18 3.25 -19.04
N ASP A 108 -19.31 2.16 -18.29
CA ASP A 108 -19.12 2.15 -16.83
C ASP A 108 -17.66 2.45 -16.44
N ASP A 109 -16.68 1.84 -17.13
CA ASP A 109 -15.26 2.11 -16.87
C ASP A 109 -14.86 3.56 -17.27
N LEU A 110 -15.42 4.09 -18.36
CA LEU A 110 -15.14 5.44 -18.86
C LEU A 110 -15.84 6.51 -18.00
N SER A 111 -17.09 6.27 -17.60
CA SER A 111 -17.84 7.10 -16.65
C SER A 111 -17.13 7.14 -15.29
N SER A 112 -16.63 6.00 -14.80
CA SER A 112 -15.83 5.95 -13.57
C SER A 112 -14.52 6.72 -13.67
N ALA A 113 -13.85 6.68 -14.83
CA ALA A 113 -12.57 7.34 -15.03
C ALA A 113 -12.68 8.86 -15.23
N VAL A 114 -13.72 9.32 -15.92
CA VAL A 114 -13.89 10.72 -16.31
C VAL A 114 -14.85 11.48 -15.38
N GLY A 115 -15.68 10.76 -14.63
CA GLY A 115 -16.69 11.34 -13.73
C GLY A 115 -17.61 12.29 -14.48
N ASP A 116 -17.97 13.41 -13.83
CA ASP A 116 -18.84 14.45 -14.42
C ASP A 116 -18.11 15.36 -15.43
N SER A 117 -16.86 15.05 -15.81
CA SER A 117 -16.06 15.92 -16.68
C SER A 117 -16.49 15.84 -18.16
N LEU A 118 -17.23 14.79 -18.53
CA LEU A 118 -17.82 14.60 -19.86
C LEU A 118 -19.32 14.40 -19.72
N LYS A 119 -20.07 14.82 -20.75
CA LYS A 119 -21.50 14.52 -20.79
C LYS A 119 -21.71 13.05 -21.13
N LYS A 120 -22.87 12.52 -20.75
CA LYS A 120 -23.23 11.13 -21.06
C LYS A 120 -23.19 10.85 -22.56
N GLU A 121 -23.60 11.82 -23.38
CA GLU A 121 -23.55 11.72 -24.84
C GLU A 121 -22.11 11.57 -25.37
N ASP A 122 -21.15 12.29 -24.78
CA ASP A 122 -19.74 12.23 -25.17
C ASP A 122 -19.11 10.88 -24.73
N ILE A 123 -19.52 10.35 -23.58
CA ILE A 123 -19.08 9.03 -23.07
C ILE A 123 -19.57 7.92 -24.00
N GLU A 124 -20.84 7.98 -24.42
CA GLU A 124 -21.41 7.04 -25.39
C GLU A 124 -20.66 7.13 -26.72
N GLU A 125 -20.46 8.33 -27.29
CA GLU A 125 -19.75 8.51 -28.56
C GLU A 125 -18.31 7.99 -28.53
N ILE A 126 -17.57 8.26 -27.44
CA ILE A 126 -16.20 7.77 -27.26
C ILE A 126 -16.19 6.24 -27.09
N SER A 127 -17.13 5.67 -26.33
CA SER A 127 -17.25 4.21 -26.16
C SER A 127 -17.49 3.52 -27.50
N ASP A 128 -18.35 4.11 -28.30
CA ASP A 128 -18.71 3.64 -29.64
C ASP A 128 -17.53 3.74 -30.62
N GLU A 129 -16.73 4.80 -30.52
CA GLU A 129 -15.52 5.00 -31.33
C GLU A 129 -14.37 4.09 -30.90
N ILE A 130 -14.24 3.81 -29.59
CA ILE A 130 -13.32 2.79 -29.06
C ILE A 130 -13.71 1.41 -29.62
N LEU A 131 -14.98 1.03 -29.55
CA LEU A 131 -15.45 -0.25 -30.08
C LEU A 131 -15.24 -0.39 -31.60
N LYS A 132 -15.32 0.70 -32.36
CA LYS A 132 -15.05 0.73 -33.81
C LYS A 132 -13.56 0.61 -34.15
N ARG A 133 -12.67 1.11 -33.30
CA ARG A 133 -11.22 1.18 -33.53
C ARG A 133 -10.43 0.08 -32.82
N VAL A 134 -10.99 -0.57 -31.82
CA VAL A 134 -10.43 -1.76 -31.20
C VAL A 134 -10.55 -2.90 -32.22
N ASP A 135 -9.52 -3.03 -33.04
CA ASP A 135 -9.26 -4.28 -33.73
C ASP A 135 -9.15 -5.37 -32.64
N PRO A 136 -9.83 -6.52 -32.76
CA PRO A 136 -9.83 -7.54 -31.71
C PRO A 136 -8.41 -8.11 -31.57
N ILE A 137 -7.59 -7.45 -30.76
CA ILE A 137 -6.30 -7.95 -30.33
C ILE A 137 -6.59 -9.27 -29.65
N ILE A 138 -6.00 -10.35 -30.17
CA ILE A 138 -6.11 -11.67 -29.54
C ILE A 138 -5.29 -11.59 -28.26
N ILE A 139 -5.96 -11.24 -27.16
CA ILE A 139 -5.37 -11.35 -25.83
C ILE A 139 -5.39 -12.82 -25.46
N GLU A 140 -4.20 -13.41 -25.32
CA GLU A 140 -4.06 -14.78 -24.84
C GLU A 140 -4.63 -14.91 -23.42
N LYS A 141 -5.01 -16.14 -23.04
CA LYS A 141 -5.50 -16.41 -21.68
C LYS A 141 -4.44 -15.92 -20.69
N PRO A 142 -4.81 -15.03 -19.74
CA PRO A 142 -3.81 -14.40 -18.89
C PRO A 142 -3.11 -15.44 -18.02
N GLU A 143 -1.79 -15.30 -17.90
CA GLU A 143 -1.01 -16.06 -16.95
C GLU A 143 -1.47 -15.78 -15.52
N TRP A 144 -1.42 -16.81 -14.68
CA TRP A 144 -1.85 -16.72 -13.27
C TRP A 144 -0.94 -15.80 -12.45
N VAL A 145 0.38 -15.94 -12.60
CA VAL A 145 1.40 -15.13 -11.92
C VAL A 145 2.54 -14.84 -12.89
N THR A 146 2.89 -13.58 -13.05
CA THR A 146 4.05 -13.18 -13.88
C THR A 146 5.27 -12.90 -12.99
N LYS A 147 6.47 -12.94 -13.58
CA LYS A 147 7.71 -12.50 -12.90
C LYS A 147 7.61 -11.05 -12.39
N LYS A 148 6.87 -10.22 -13.13
CA LYS A 148 6.58 -8.83 -12.76
C LYS A 148 5.80 -8.78 -11.45
N ASP A 149 4.77 -9.61 -11.31
CA ASP A 149 3.95 -9.65 -10.09
C ASP A 149 4.78 -10.06 -8.87
N LEU A 150 5.62 -11.09 -9.01
CA LEU A 150 6.50 -11.54 -7.92
C LEU A 150 7.49 -10.45 -7.48
N PHE A 151 8.00 -9.66 -8.42
CA PHE A 151 8.88 -8.53 -8.10
C PHE A 151 8.15 -7.45 -7.28
N VAL A 152 6.88 -7.16 -7.60
CA VAL A 152 6.07 -6.21 -6.82
C VAL A 152 5.81 -6.73 -5.41
N VAL A 153 5.45 -8.01 -5.28
CA VAL A 153 5.28 -8.65 -3.97
C VAL A 153 6.53 -8.49 -3.12
N LEU A 154 7.70 -8.79 -3.69
CA LEU A 154 8.97 -8.63 -3.00
C LEU A 154 9.23 -7.16 -2.61
N LEU A 155 8.92 -6.22 -3.50
CA LEU A 155 9.10 -4.80 -3.27
C LEU A 155 8.24 -4.28 -2.11
N THR A 156 6.96 -4.64 -2.09
CA THR A 156 6.02 -4.28 -1.02
C THR A 156 6.45 -4.91 0.30
N PHE A 157 6.83 -6.18 0.28
CA PHE A 157 7.37 -6.87 1.45
C PHE A 157 8.59 -6.14 2.04
N VAL A 158 9.59 -5.86 1.20
CA VAL A 158 10.80 -5.15 1.64
C VAL A 158 10.46 -3.75 2.16
N LEU A 159 9.54 -3.04 1.50
CA LEU A 159 9.11 -1.71 1.92
C LEU A 159 8.50 -1.74 3.32
N VAL A 160 7.53 -2.62 3.57
CA VAL A 160 6.82 -2.73 4.85
C VAL A 160 7.76 -3.19 5.96
N VAL A 161 8.59 -4.21 5.71
CA VAL A 161 9.58 -4.68 6.70
C VAL A 161 10.59 -3.59 7.04
N SER A 162 11.03 -2.80 6.05
CA SER A 162 11.96 -1.69 6.27
C SER A 162 11.39 -0.61 7.19
N THR A 163 10.07 -0.46 7.26
CA THR A 163 9.45 0.49 8.21
C THR A 163 9.63 0.07 9.66
N ALA A 164 9.76 -1.22 9.96
CA ALA A 164 9.95 -1.70 11.33
C ALA A 164 11.34 -1.35 11.87
N ILE A 165 12.37 -1.35 11.00
CA ILE A 165 13.76 -1.14 11.41
C ILE A 165 13.95 0.11 12.27
N PRO A 166 13.60 1.33 11.82
CA PRO A 166 13.81 2.54 12.63
C PRO A 166 13.07 2.51 13.98
N LEU A 167 11.90 1.87 14.03
CA LEU A 167 11.11 1.73 15.26
C LEU A 167 11.72 0.69 16.22
N LEU A 168 12.48 -0.27 15.71
CA LEU A 168 13.12 -1.32 16.51
C LEU A 168 14.54 -0.97 16.97
N ILE A 169 15.19 0.01 16.33
CA ILE A 169 16.53 0.51 16.71
C ILE A 169 16.66 0.84 18.22
N PRO A 170 15.70 1.52 18.88
CA PRO A 170 15.82 1.82 20.31
C PRO A 170 16.00 0.56 21.16
N PHE A 171 15.34 -0.54 20.81
CA PHE A 171 15.49 -1.82 21.51
C PHE A 171 16.84 -2.49 21.23
N MET A 172 17.52 -2.18 20.13
CA MET A 172 18.83 -2.78 19.85
C MET A 172 19.96 -2.10 20.62
N ILE A 173 19.81 -0.81 20.92
CA ILE A 173 20.89 0.03 21.48
C ILE A 173 20.71 0.27 22.97
N LEU A 174 19.47 0.32 23.47
CA LEU A 174 19.19 0.71 24.85
C LEU A 174 18.97 -0.49 25.76
N ASP A 175 19.43 -0.35 27.00
CA ASP A 175 19.19 -1.31 28.08
C ASP A 175 17.90 -0.98 28.86
N ASP A 176 17.49 0.28 28.93
CA ASP A 176 16.21 0.63 29.55
C ASP A 176 15.05 0.35 28.57
N LEU A 177 14.24 -0.66 28.90
CA LEU A 177 13.11 -1.08 28.08
C LEU A 177 12.02 -0.01 27.97
N MET A 178 11.75 0.71 29.07
CA MET A 178 10.71 1.75 29.10
C MET A 178 11.14 2.99 28.31
N LEU A 179 12.45 3.29 28.31
CA LEU A 179 13.01 4.33 27.46
C LEU A 179 12.96 3.91 25.99
N ALA A 180 13.34 2.67 25.67
CA ALA A 180 13.28 2.14 24.30
C ALA A 180 11.86 2.22 23.73
N ILE A 181 10.85 1.78 24.48
CA ILE A 181 9.43 1.88 24.08
C ILE A 181 9.06 3.33 23.80
N ARG A 182 9.35 4.26 24.72
CA ARG A 182 9.01 5.68 24.55
C ARG A 182 9.65 6.27 23.29
N LEU A 183 10.91 5.95 23.03
CA LEU A 183 11.61 6.42 21.84
C LEU A 183 11.05 5.80 20.56
N SER A 184 10.68 4.52 20.56
CA SER A 184 10.00 3.90 19.41
C SER A 184 8.66 4.57 19.09
N PHE A 185 7.89 4.96 20.11
CA PHE A 185 6.67 5.76 19.94
C PHE A 185 6.95 7.14 19.34
N VAL A 186 7.97 7.85 19.84
CA VAL A 186 8.37 9.16 19.31
C VAL A 186 8.81 9.05 17.84
N ILE A 187 9.63 8.04 17.51
CA ILE A 187 10.08 7.78 16.14
C ILE A 187 8.89 7.46 15.23
N GLY A 188 8.01 6.54 15.65
CA GLY A 188 6.83 6.16 14.87
C GLY A 188 5.86 7.32 14.63
N LEU A 189 5.59 8.13 15.65
CA LEU A 189 4.76 9.34 15.51
C LEU A 189 5.42 10.38 14.60
N GLY A 190 6.75 10.54 14.68
CA GLY A 190 7.51 11.37 13.74
C GLY A 190 7.38 10.87 12.29
N MET A 191 7.51 9.55 12.07
CA MET A 191 7.32 8.95 10.76
C MET A 191 5.89 9.19 10.23
N LEU A 192 4.86 8.97 11.05
CA LEU A 192 3.46 9.26 10.68
C LEU A 192 3.24 10.72 10.31
N PHE A 193 3.85 11.66 11.05
CA PHE A 193 3.81 13.07 10.69
C PHE A 193 4.40 13.32 9.30
N PHE A 194 5.58 12.77 9.00
CA PHE A 194 6.24 12.96 7.70
C PHE A 194 5.48 12.29 6.54
N ILE A 195 4.87 11.13 6.78
CA ILE A 195 3.99 10.46 5.82
C ILE A 195 2.77 11.35 5.54
N GLY A 196 2.08 11.83 6.57
CA GLY A 196 0.93 12.73 6.43
C GLY A 196 1.30 14.08 5.80
N TYR A 197 2.48 14.63 6.09
CA TYR A 197 3.01 15.83 5.47
C TYR A 197 3.21 15.65 3.96
N THR A 198 3.79 14.50 3.58
CA THR A 198 4.01 14.14 2.17
C THR A 198 2.68 13.91 1.46
N TRP A 199 1.72 13.26 2.12
CA TRP A 199 0.39 13.06 1.58
C TRP A 199 -0.36 14.39 1.38
N GLY A 200 -0.30 15.30 2.36
CA GLY A 200 -0.86 16.65 2.25
C GLY A 200 -0.27 17.44 1.08
N LYS A 201 1.03 17.24 0.79
CA LYS A 201 1.68 17.82 -0.39
C LYS A 201 1.09 17.28 -1.69
N TYR A 202 0.88 15.96 -1.81
CA TYR A 202 0.32 15.35 -3.02
C TYR A 202 -1.18 15.64 -3.19
N ALA A 203 -1.93 15.73 -2.09
CA ALA A 203 -3.35 16.05 -2.10
C ALA A 203 -3.65 17.55 -2.28
N SER A 204 -2.63 18.40 -2.49
CA SER A 204 -2.77 19.88 -2.55
C SER A 204 -3.48 20.47 -1.32
N ARG A 205 -3.24 19.89 -0.13
CA ARG A 205 -3.78 20.33 1.16
C ARG A 205 -2.68 20.94 2.04
N ASN A 206 -3.07 21.49 3.19
CA ASN A 206 -2.11 22.01 4.16
C ASN A 206 -1.28 20.86 4.77
N LYS A 207 0.01 20.83 4.42
CA LYS A 207 0.95 19.74 4.77
C LYS A 207 1.05 19.50 6.27
N ILE A 208 1.11 20.57 7.08
CA ILE A 208 1.25 20.46 8.54
C ILE A 208 -0.04 19.87 9.13
N ARG A 209 -1.22 20.36 8.71
CA ARG A 209 -2.50 19.82 9.18
C ARG A 209 -2.65 18.35 8.81
N SER A 210 -2.25 17.95 7.60
CA SER A 210 -2.26 16.54 7.17
C SER A 210 -1.30 15.68 8.00
N GLY A 211 -0.10 16.18 8.31
CA GLY A 211 0.85 15.50 9.19
C GLY A 211 0.30 15.30 10.61
N ILE A 212 -0.27 16.36 11.21
CA ILE A 212 -0.89 16.29 12.55
C ILE A 212 -2.07 15.32 12.54
N ALA A 213 -2.94 15.41 11.54
CA ALA A 213 -4.08 14.49 11.41
C ALA A 213 -3.61 13.03 11.35
N MET A 214 -2.53 12.75 10.62
CA MET A 214 -1.96 11.41 10.53
C MET A 214 -1.41 10.90 11.87
N MET A 215 -0.72 11.76 12.62
CA MET A 215 -0.28 11.41 13.98
C MET A 215 -1.48 11.08 14.88
N ILE A 216 -2.54 11.91 14.83
CA ILE A 216 -3.75 11.71 15.64
C ILE A 216 -4.39 10.36 15.29
N ILE A 217 -4.52 10.04 14.00
CA ILE A 217 -5.03 8.74 13.55
C ILE A 217 -4.20 7.61 14.15
N GLY A 218 -2.87 7.67 14.07
CA GLY A 218 -1.99 6.66 14.67
C GLY A 218 -2.18 6.52 16.17
N VAL A 219 -2.24 7.64 16.91
CA VAL A 219 -2.49 7.63 18.36
C VAL A 219 -3.84 6.99 18.69
N VAL A 220 -4.89 7.36 17.95
CA VAL A 220 -6.24 6.82 18.15
C VAL A 220 -6.26 5.32 17.88
N VAL A 221 -5.69 4.86 16.76
CA VAL A 221 -5.64 3.44 16.42
C VAL A 221 -4.89 2.65 17.48
N VAL A 222 -3.70 3.11 17.88
CA VAL A 222 -2.93 2.44 18.94
C VAL A 222 -3.71 2.44 20.26
N GLY A 223 -4.33 3.56 20.64
CA GLY A 223 -5.15 3.66 21.84
C GLY A 223 -6.33 2.68 21.83
N ILE A 224 -7.05 2.58 20.71
CA ILE A 224 -8.16 1.62 20.55
C ILE A 224 -7.65 0.19 20.70
N THR A 225 -6.54 -0.16 20.06
CA THR A 225 -5.98 -1.52 20.15
C THR A 225 -5.52 -1.88 21.56
N MET A 226 -5.00 -0.90 22.32
CA MET A 226 -4.66 -1.09 23.73
C MET A 226 -5.89 -1.33 24.60
N VAL A 227 -7.01 -0.66 24.32
CA VAL A 227 -8.27 -0.84 25.05
C VAL A 227 -8.93 -2.18 24.72
N LEU A 228 -8.89 -2.60 23.45
CA LEU A 228 -9.54 -3.84 22.99
C LEU A 228 -8.71 -5.10 23.27
N GLY A 229 -7.38 -4.98 23.35
CA GLY A 229 -6.48 -6.08 23.66
C GLY A 229 -6.25 -6.31 25.16
N GLY A 230 -6.82 -5.46 26.02
CA GLY A 230 -6.77 -5.54 27.48
C GLY A 230 -7.96 -6.26 28.08
#